data_AF-A0AAN5CWR8-F1
#
_entry.id   AF-A0AAN5CWR8-F1
#
_cell.length_a   1.000
_cell.length_b   1.000
_cell.length_c   1.000
_cell.angle_alpha   90.00
_cell.angle_beta   90.00
_cell.angle_gamma   90.00
#
_symmetry.space_group_name_H-M   'P 1'
#
loop_
_entity.id
_entity.type
_entity.pdbx_description
1 polymer ?
#
loop_
_entity_poly.entity_id
_entity_poly.type
_entity_poly.pdbx_seq_one_letter_code
_entity_poly.pdbx_strand_id
1 'polypeptide(L)'
;LLPQRVLSQFKLSPGERENRIMTWWADHRSLAREQSVLEYLKLAQDLEMHGVNYFDIRNKKGTELDLGVDALGFNIYEKSDRLSPKV
;
A
#
# COMPACT_ATOMS: atom_id res chain seq x y z
N LEU A 1 12.33 -7.55 -3.53
CA LEU A 1 11.14 -7.89 -4.33
C LEU A 1 9.84 -7.68 -3.57
N LEU A 2 9.73 -8.12 -2.31
CA LEU A 2 8.51 -7.93 -1.49
C LEU A 2 8.83 -7.25 -0.15
N PRO A 3 7.86 -6.58 0.50
CA PRO A 3 8.03 -5.99 1.83
C PRO A 3 8.38 -7.05 2.90
N GLN A 4 9.23 -6.69 3.87
CA GLN A 4 9.65 -7.59 4.95
C GLN A 4 8.48 -8.20 5.72
N ARG A 5 7.41 -7.41 5.95
CA ARG A 5 6.18 -7.89 6.60
C ARG A 5 5.52 -9.05 5.86
N VAL A 6 5.55 -9.06 4.53
CA VAL A 6 5.01 -10.18 3.73
C VAL A 6 5.93 -11.38 3.88
N LEU A 7 7.25 -11.16 3.83
CA LEU A 7 8.23 -12.25 3.93
C LEU A 7 8.21 -12.96 5.28
N SER A 8 7.94 -12.25 6.37
CA SER A 8 7.85 -12.84 7.72
C SER A 8 6.58 -13.67 7.94
N GLN A 9 5.52 -13.41 7.18
CA GLN A 9 4.25 -14.14 7.29
C GLN A 9 4.27 -15.49 6.57
N PHE A 10 5.17 -15.69 5.60
CA PHE A 10 5.25 -16.93 4.82
C PHE A 10 6.58 -17.66 5.02
N LYS A 11 6.50 -18.97 5.30
CA LYS A 11 7.66 -19.87 5.35
C LYS A 11 8.13 -20.27 3.94
N LEU A 12 8.53 -19.29 3.13
CA LEU A 12 9.11 -19.49 1.81
C LEU A 12 10.60 -19.20 1.85
N SER A 13 11.41 -20.07 1.25
CA SER A 13 12.82 -19.79 1.01
C SER A 13 13.02 -18.69 -0.06
N PRO A 14 14.19 -18.06 -0.13
CA PRO A 14 14.49 -17.08 -1.19
C PRO A 14 14.25 -17.61 -2.61
N GLY A 15 14.70 -18.84 -2.91
CA GLY A 15 14.53 -19.44 -4.24
C GLY A 15 13.08 -19.74 -4.61
N GLU A 16 12.26 -20.21 -3.67
CA GLU A 16 10.83 -20.44 -3.91
C GLU A 16 10.07 -19.13 -4.18
N ARG A 17 10.47 -18.03 -3.52
CA ARG A 17 9.89 -16.70 -3.74
C ARG A 17 10.21 -16.21 -5.14
N GLU A 18 11.47 -16.31 -5.55
CA GLU A 18 11.91 -15.92 -6.89
C GLU A 18 11.20 -16.75 -7.95
N ASN A 19 11.11 -18.07 -7.78
CA ASN A 19 10.38 -18.94 -8.70
C ASN A 19 8.92 -18.51 -8.85
N ARG A 20 8.21 -18.22 -7.75
CA ARG A 20 6.82 -17.74 -7.82
C ARG A 20 6.72 -16.43 -8.58
N ILE A 21 7.59 -15.46 -8.28
CA ILE A 21 7.58 -14.16 -8.98
C ILE A 21 7.88 -14.35 -10.47
N MET A 22 8.82 -15.22 -10.82
CA MET A 22 9.16 -15.52 -12.21
C MET A 22 8.02 -16.20 -12.96
N THR A 23 7.24 -17.07 -12.30
CA THR A 23 6.03 -17.66 -12.88
C THR A 23 5.01 -16.59 -13.23
N TRP A 24 4.67 -15.70 -12.30
CA TRP A 24 3.74 -14.59 -12.57
C TRP A 24 4.29 -13.60 -13.61
N TRP A 25 5.60 -13.34 -13.60
CA TRP A 25 6.23 -12.49 -14.60
C TRP A 25 6.18 -13.10 -16.01
N ALA A 26 6.30 -14.42 -16.14
CA ALA A 26 6.28 -15.09 -17.44
C ALA A 26 4.98 -14.84 -18.20
N ASP A 27 3.85 -14.73 -17.50
CA ASP A 27 2.54 -14.40 -18.07
C ASP A 27 2.48 -12.98 -18.66
N HIS A 28 3.42 -12.11 -18.30
CA HIS A 28 3.46 -10.70 -18.69
C HIS A 28 4.66 -10.36 -19.60
N ARG A 29 5.36 -11.36 -20.13
CA ARG A 29 6.65 -11.18 -20.85
C ARG A 29 6.56 -10.31 -22.11
N SER A 30 5.38 -10.20 -22.73
CA SER A 30 5.12 -9.41 -23.94
C SER A 30 4.67 -7.97 -23.67
N LEU A 31 4.43 -7.61 -22.40
CA LEU A 31 4.02 -6.25 -22.05
C LEU A 31 5.20 -5.28 -22.16
N ALA A 32 4.96 -4.16 -22.84
CA ALA A 32 5.88 -3.04 -22.83
C ALA A 32 6.14 -2.58 -21.39
N ARG A 33 7.33 -2.02 -21.15
CA ARG A 33 7.74 -1.58 -19.81
C ARG A 33 6.80 -0.51 -19.28
N GLU A 34 6.43 0.44 -20.12
CA GLU A 34 5.54 1.55 -19.80
C GLU A 34 4.16 1.03 -19.39
N GLN A 35 3.64 0.04 -20.11
CA GLN A 35 2.37 -0.59 -19.79
C GLN A 35 2.46 -1.36 -18.47
N SER A 36 3.55 -2.10 -18.24
CA SER A 36 3.79 -2.81 -16.98
C SER A 36 3.80 -1.87 -15.78
N VAL A 37 4.44 -0.70 -15.91
CA VAL A 37 4.46 0.33 -14.84
C VAL A 37 3.07 0.91 -14.63
N LEU A 38 2.31 1.16 -15.70
CA LEU A 38 0.96 1.68 -15.60
C LEU A 38 0.02 0.69 -14.90
N GLU A 39 0.04 -0.59 -15.26
CA GLU A 39 -0.76 -1.62 -14.59
C GLU A 39 -0.38 -1.77 -13.12
N TYR A 40 0.91 -1.65 -12.79
CA TYR A 40 1.35 -1.63 -11.38
C TYR A 40 0.74 -0.46 -10.61
N LEU A 41 0.77 0.77 -11.16
CA LEU A 41 0.20 1.95 -10.51
C LEU A 41 -1.33 1.85 -10.40
N LYS A 42 -2.00 1.29 -11.41
CA LYS A 42 -3.45 1.04 -11.38
C LYS A 42 -3.87 0.11 -10.25
N LEU A 43 -3.05 -0.86 -9.89
CA LEU A 43 -3.30 -1.73 -8.74
C LEU A 43 -2.93 -1.05 -7.43
N ALA A 44 -1.81 -0.31 -7.40
CA ALA A 44 -1.32 0.34 -6.20
C ALA A 44 -2.21 1.49 -5.74
N GLN A 45 -2.88 2.19 -6.66
CA GLN A 45 -3.76 3.32 -6.33
C GLN A 45 -4.97 2.91 -5.47
N ASP A 46 -5.38 1.64 -5.53
CA ASP A 46 -6.51 1.11 -4.78
C ASP A 46 -6.14 0.74 -3.32
N LEU A 47 -4.85 0.82 -2.95
CA LEU A 47 -4.42 0.59 -1.57
C LEU A 47 -4.89 1.74 -0.66
N GLU A 48 -5.35 1.40 0.54
CA GLU A 48 -6.02 2.35 1.46
C GLU A 48 -5.11 3.50 1.93
N MET A 49 -3.79 3.29 1.90
CA MET A 49 -2.80 4.30 2.28
C MET A 49 -2.17 5.01 1.08
N HIS A 50 -2.57 4.68 -0.14
CA HIS A 50 -1.96 5.23 -1.35
C HIS A 50 -2.28 6.72 -1.49
N GLY A 51 -1.24 7.54 -1.66
CA GLY A 51 -1.39 8.97 -1.89
C GLY A 51 -1.85 9.78 -0.67
N VAL A 52 -1.92 9.18 0.51
CA VAL A 52 -2.35 9.84 1.75
C VAL A 52 -1.14 10.37 2.52
N ASN A 53 -1.14 11.68 2.83
CA ASN A 53 -0.19 12.30 3.74
C ASN A 53 -0.80 12.41 5.13
N TYR A 54 -0.15 11.84 6.14
CA TYR A 54 -0.67 11.80 7.51
C TYR A 54 -0.03 12.87 8.40
N PHE A 55 -0.86 13.58 9.17
CA PHE A 55 -0.45 14.60 10.13
C PHE A 55 -1.06 14.34 11.50
N ASP A 56 -0.23 14.49 12.53
CA ASP A 56 -0.69 14.36 13.90
C ASP A 56 -1.57 15.56 14.30
N ILE A 57 -2.81 15.30 14.70
CA ILE A 57 -3.75 16.34 15.14
C ILE A 57 -4.38 15.98 16.50
N ARG A 58 -5.05 16.97 17.10
CA ARG A 58 -5.81 16.79 18.34
C ARG A 58 -7.16 17.49 18.26
N ASN A 59 -8.24 16.81 18.65
CA ASN A 59 -9.57 17.42 18.69
C ASN A 59 -9.77 18.27 19.96
N LYS A 60 -10.90 18.97 20.06
CA LYS A 60 -11.25 19.80 21.24
C LYS A 60 -11.31 19.02 22.56
N LYS A 61 -11.57 17.71 22.51
CA LYS A 61 -11.60 16.83 23.69
C LYS A 61 -10.20 16.33 24.09
N GLY A 62 -9.17 16.68 23.33
CA GLY A 62 -7.80 16.26 23.58
C GLY A 62 -7.42 14.90 22.97
N THR A 63 -8.31 14.27 22.20
CA THR A 63 -8.03 12.98 21.55
C THR A 63 -7.02 13.17 20.43
N GLU A 64 -5.96 12.36 20.44
CA GLU A 64 -4.96 12.30 19.38
C GLU A 64 -5.47 11.49 18.20
N LEU A 65 -5.37 12.07 17.01
CA LEU A 65 -5.86 11.51 15.75
C LEU A 65 -4.84 11.79 14.64
N ASP A 66 -5.01 11.14 13.50
CA ASP A 66 -4.26 11.47 12.28
C ASP A 66 -5.21 12.11 11.26
N LEU A 67 -4.79 13.23 10.68
CA LEU A 67 -5.41 13.85 9.51
C LEU A 67 -4.71 13.31 8.27
N GLY A 68 -5.42 12.58 7.42
CA GLY A 68 -4.96 12.21 6.08
C GLY A 68 -5.37 13.26 5.07
N VAL A 69 -4.43 13.69 4.24
CA VAL A 69 -4.64 14.59 3.11
C VAL A 69 -4.27 13.86 1.83
N ASP A 70 -5.21 13.74 0.90
CA ASP A 70 -5.00 13.11 -0.40
C ASP A 70 -5.58 13.98 -1.54
N ALA A 71 -5.58 13.44 -2.77
CA ALA A 71 -6.09 14.16 -3.94
C ALA A 71 -7.62 14.31 -3.96
N LEU A 72 -8.35 13.54 -3.13
CA LEU A 72 -9.81 13.56 -3.04
C LEU A 72 -10.29 14.47 -1.90
N GLY A 73 -9.52 14.60 -0.82
CA GLY A 73 -9.82 15.51 0.28
C GLY A 73 -9.08 15.21 1.58
N PHE A 74 -9.84 15.29 2.67
CA PHE A 74 -9.36 15.14 4.04
C PHE A 74 -10.09 13.98 4.73
N ASN A 75 -9.33 13.16 5.45
CA ASN A 75 -9.83 12.01 6.19
C ASN A 75 -9.31 12.04 7.63
N ILE A 76 -10.08 11.55 8.60
CA ILE A 76 -9.67 11.44 10.01
C ILE A 76 -9.49 9.98 10.40
N TYR A 77 -8.35 9.66 11.00
CA TYR A 77 -7.96 8.31 11.41
C TYR A 77 -7.66 8.25 12.91
N GLU A 78 -7.87 7.07 13.49
CA GLU A 78 -7.37 6.77 14.83
C GLU A 78 -5.86 6.48 14.78
N LYS A 79 -5.12 6.83 15.83
CA LYS A 79 -3.66 6.60 15.88
C LYS A 79 -3.26 5.13 15.69
N SER A 80 -4.13 4.20 16.05
CA SER A 80 -3.92 2.76 15.90
C SER A 80 -4.30 2.21 14.54
N ASP A 81 -5.04 2.95 13.71
CA ASP A 81 -5.55 2.48 12.41
C ASP A 81 -5.51 3.57 11.36
N ARG A 82 -4.53 3.48 10.46
CA ARG A 82 -4.36 4.35 9.29
C ARG A 82 -4.97 3.80 8.00
N LEU A 83 -5.60 2.62 8.05
CA LEU A 83 -6.22 1.97 6.89
C LEU A 83 -7.67 2.43 6.74
N SER A 84 -8.39 2.53 7.86
CA SER A 84 -9.83 2.81 7.85
C SER A 84 -10.12 4.24 8.31
N PRO A 85 -10.48 5.18 7.41
CA PRO A 85 -10.91 6.51 7.83
C PRO A 85 -12.22 6.43 8.61
N LYS A 86 -12.38 7.30 9.60
CA LYS A 86 -13.57 7.36 10.48
C LYS A 86 -14.56 8.44 10.02
N VAL A 87 -14.06 9.51 9.41
CA VAL A 87 -14.80 10.68 8.92
C VAL A 87 -14.07 11.26 7.73
#